data_AF-A0A7S1T306-F1
#
_entry.id   AF-A0A7S1T306-F1
#
_cell.length_a   1.000
_cell.length_b   1.000
_cell.length_c   1.000
_cell.angle_alpha   90.00
_cell.angle_beta   90.00
_cell.angle_gamma   90.00
#
_symmetry.space_group_name_H-M   'P 1'
#
loop_
_entity.id
_entity.type
_entity.pdbx_description
1 polymer ?
#
loop_
_entity_poly.entity_id
_entity_poly.type
_entity_poly.pdbx_seq_one_letter_code
_entity_poly.pdbx_strand_id
1 'polypeptide(L)'
;MHARKAFLQGLNPHQNRTVPPLRHQWVFALRRDFPHLSFSLNGGVQSCTEVSAILESTIQGNKVEGIMVGRAAYHYPWQVLAVADTAVFGAAEDPAKSRRQVLRDYAKYADSIQGRFTVEGHKQNPNTRSLTIPLLNMFHGEAGNRAWKQSVDKVLREAQSVSELLDKTLNCFSDEVLDAPPSPPPQGMPAAEWLETLQELPLPATGEYDSSVRSVDDAADGNGSASEANGAAEHAPPSADAVRS
;
A
#
# COMPACT_ATOMS: atom_id res chain seq x y z
N MET A 1 6.44 7.82 6.36
CA MET A 1 6.69 8.83 5.31
C MET A 1 6.75 8.15 3.95
N HIS A 2 5.80 8.44 3.04
CA HIS A 2 5.97 8.05 1.64
C HIS A 2 7.06 8.93 1.03
N ALA A 3 8.19 8.34 0.64
CA ALA A 3 9.38 9.03 0.18
C ALA A 3 9.25 9.55 -1.26
N ARG A 4 8.11 10.17 -1.60
CA ARG A 4 7.83 10.69 -2.94
C ARG A 4 6.96 11.94 -2.85
N LYS A 5 7.31 12.97 -3.61
CA LYS A 5 6.46 14.17 -3.77
C LYS A 5 5.16 13.77 -4.47
N ALA A 6 4.04 14.24 -3.94
CA ALA A 6 2.75 14.15 -4.61
C ALA A 6 2.48 15.49 -5.30
N PHE A 7 2.31 15.47 -6.61
CA PHE A 7 1.91 16.62 -7.42
C PHE A 7 0.38 16.67 -7.46
N LEU A 8 -0.19 17.82 -7.11
CA LEU A 8 -1.64 18.00 -7.06
C LEU A 8 -2.20 18.41 -8.43
N GLN A 9 -1.35 18.92 -9.31
CA GLN A 9 -1.69 19.23 -10.70
C GLN A 9 -0.75 18.49 -11.65
N GLY A 10 -1.16 18.32 -12.90
CA GLY A 10 -0.34 17.71 -13.95
C GLY A 10 -0.19 16.18 -13.90
N LEU A 11 -0.36 15.52 -12.74
CA LEU A 11 -0.24 14.06 -12.61
C LEU A 11 -1.52 13.41 -12.02
N ASN A 12 -1.95 12.29 -12.60
CA ASN A 12 -3.02 11.48 -12.02
C ASN A 12 -2.52 10.61 -10.84
N PRO A 13 -3.42 9.97 -10.06
CA PRO A 13 -3.02 9.17 -8.89
C PRO A 13 -2.06 8.01 -9.19
N HIS A 14 -2.14 7.40 -10.38
CA HIS A 14 -1.22 6.36 -10.80
C HIS A 14 0.17 6.95 -11.10
N GLN A 15 0.22 8.03 -11.89
CA GLN A 15 1.46 8.73 -12.23
C GLN A 15 2.17 9.27 -10.99
N ASN A 16 1.44 9.81 -10.02
CA ASN A 16 2.00 10.22 -8.73
C ASN A 16 2.68 9.07 -7.95
N ARG A 17 2.35 7.82 -8.27
CA ARG A 17 2.97 6.62 -7.69
C ARG A 17 4.06 6.00 -8.58
N THR A 18 4.39 6.58 -9.72
CA THR A 18 5.40 6.01 -10.64
C THR A 18 6.38 7.03 -11.18
N VAL A 19 5.94 8.25 -11.49
CA VAL A 19 6.71 9.26 -12.21
C VAL A 19 7.71 9.99 -11.31
N PRO A 20 7.33 10.61 -10.17
CA PRO A 20 8.33 11.30 -9.35
C PRO A 20 9.34 10.30 -8.77
N PRO A 21 10.62 10.66 -8.67
CA PRO A 21 11.61 9.76 -8.09
C PRO A 21 11.33 9.51 -6.61
N LEU A 22 11.74 8.36 -6.11
CA LEU A 22 11.78 8.11 -4.68
C LEU A 22 12.96 8.88 -4.06
N ARG A 23 12.76 9.39 -2.85
CA ARG A 23 13.68 10.25 -2.12
C ARG A 23 13.87 9.73 -0.70
N HIS A 24 14.32 8.49 -0.57
CA HIS A 24 14.43 7.79 0.72
C HIS A 24 15.43 8.45 1.67
N GLN A 25 16.48 9.09 1.14
CA GLN A 25 17.46 9.85 1.91
C GLN A 25 16.81 10.95 2.77
N TRP A 26 15.66 11.49 2.36
CA TRP A 26 14.94 12.47 3.16
C TRP A 26 14.34 11.87 4.43
N VAL A 27 13.95 10.59 4.43
CA VAL A 27 13.44 9.94 5.65
C VAL A 27 14.57 9.79 6.69
N PHE A 28 15.78 9.48 6.23
CA PHE A 28 16.96 9.40 7.10
C PHE A 28 17.43 10.79 7.57
N ALA A 29 17.36 11.81 6.72
CA ALA A 29 17.64 13.19 7.12
C ALA A 29 16.65 13.69 8.18
N LEU A 30 15.36 13.37 8.04
CA LEU A 30 14.37 13.68 9.08
C LEU A 30 14.68 12.96 10.39
N ARG A 31 15.14 11.71 10.35
CA ARG A 31 15.59 11.00 11.56
C ARG A 31 16.79 11.66 12.23
N ARG A 32 17.73 12.21 11.45
CA ARG A 32 18.88 13.00 11.93
C ARG A 32 18.42 14.30 12.58
N ASP A 33 17.56 15.05 11.91
CA ASP A 33 17.17 16.41 12.30
C ASP A 33 16.16 16.40 13.46
N PHE A 34 15.35 15.34 13.58
CA PHE A 34 14.34 15.19 14.62
C PHE A 34 14.53 13.88 15.40
N PRO A 35 15.61 13.76 16.20
CA PRO A 35 15.98 12.46 16.77
C PRO A 35 15.03 11.95 17.86
N HIS A 36 14.15 12.80 18.36
CA HIS A 36 13.10 12.48 19.32
C HIS A 36 11.83 11.91 18.65
N LEU A 37 11.77 11.91 17.31
CA LEU A 37 10.66 11.35 16.54
C LEU A 37 11.04 10.01 15.91
N SER A 38 10.04 9.15 15.73
CA SER A 38 10.17 7.89 15.00
C SER A 38 9.72 8.07 13.56
N PHE A 39 10.53 7.62 12.61
CA PHE A 39 10.22 7.68 11.19
C PHE A 39 10.19 6.30 10.57
N SER A 40 9.08 5.98 9.91
CA SER A 40 8.96 4.78 9.09
C SER A 40 9.06 5.14 7.60
N LEU A 41 9.86 4.39 6.84
CA LEU A 41 10.04 4.56 5.40
C LEU A 41 8.88 3.90 4.64
N ASN A 42 8.39 4.57 3.59
CA ASN A 42 7.41 4.00 2.67
C ASN A 42 7.74 4.40 1.23
N GLY A 43 7.40 3.52 0.28
CA GLY A 43 7.51 3.76 -1.15
C GLY A 43 8.61 2.91 -1.79
N GLY A 44 8.23 2.10 -2.78
CA GLY A 44 9.17 1.36 -3.62
C GLY A 44 9.73 0.06 -3.04
N VAL A 45 9.54 -0.23 -1.75
CA VAL A 45 9.98 -1.49 -1.13
C VAL A 45 9.14 -2.67 -1.61
N GLN A 46 9.79 -3.71 -2.15
CA GLN A 46 9.12 -4.82 -2.83
C GLN A 46 9.16 -6.17 -2.11
N SER A 47 10.06 -6.34 -1.13
CA SER A 47 10.33 -7.64 -0.52
C SER A 47 10.68 -7.55 0.97
N CYS A 48 10.49 -8.65 1.71
CA CYS A 48 10.96 -8.75 3.09
C CYS A 48 12.48 -8.69 3.19
N THR A 49 13.21 -9.16 2.17
CA THR A 49 14.67 -9.01 2.10
C THR A 49 15.09 -7.54 2.07
N GLU A 50 14.42 -6.70 1.26
CA GLU A 50 14.65 -5.24 1.28
C GLU A 50 14.26 -4.64 2.63
N VAL A 51 13.15 -5.08 3.22
CA VAL A 51 12.72 -4.61 4.53
C VAL A 51 13.81 -4.85 5.57
N SER A 52 14.30 -6.08 5.69
CA SER A 52 15.34 -6.43 6.67
C SER A 52 16.63 -5.67 6.41
N ALA A 53 17.08 -5.59 5.15
CA ALA A 53 18.28 -4.85 4.80
C ALA A 53 18.20 -3.36 5.17
N ILE A 54 17.08 -2.69 4.88
CA ILE A 54 16.88 -1.27 5.21
C ILE A 54 16.77 -1.08 6.73
N LEU A 55 16.11 -1.98 7.45
CA LEU A 55 16.01 -1.91 8.92
C LEU A 55 17.36 -2.14 9.60
N GLU A 56 18.23 -2.99 9.05
CA GLU A 56 19.58 -3.22 9.57
C GLU A 56 20.55 -2.07 9.25
N SER A 57 20.24 -1.31 8.20
CA SER A 57 21.08 -0.24 7.71
C SER A 57 21.13 0.96 8.66
N THR A 58 22.32 1.55 8.77
CA THR A 58 22.58 2.79 9.50
C THR A 58 23.26 3.77 8.57
N ILE A 59 22.65 4.94 8.37
CA ILE A 59 23.11 5.97 7.44
C ILE A 59 23.47 7.23 8.23
N GLN A 60 24.76 7.60 8.23
CA GLN A 60 25.29 8.70 9.05
C GLN A 60 24.88 8.59 10.54
N GLY A 61 24.88 7.37 11.09
CA GLY A 61 24.45 7.11 12.47
C GLY A 61 22.94 7.07 12.70
N ASN A 62 22.12 7.18 11.65
CA ASN A 62 20.65 7.20 11.74
C ASN A 62 20.03 5.92 11.17
N LYS A 63 18.99 5.45 11.85
CA LYS A 63 18.20 4.27 11.49
C LYS A 63 16.72 4.61 11.49
N VAL A 64 15.98 4.10 10.50
CA VAL A 64 14.52 4.21 10.46
C VAL A 64 13.89 3.21 11.42
N GLU A 65 12.75 3.59 12.01
CA GLU A 65 12.05 2.78 13.02
C GLU A 65 11.24 1.65 12.39
N GLY A 66 10.79 1.85 11.15
CA GLY A 66 9.92 0.88 10.49
C GLY A 66 9.85 1.07 8.99
N ILE A 67 9.22 0.11 8.33
CA ILE A 67 8.99 0.15 6.89
C ILE A 67 7.53 -0.22 6.63
N MET A 68 6.87 0.57 5.80
CA MET A 68 5.52 0.27 5.33
C MET A 68 5.61 -0.26 3.90
N VAL A 69 5.17 -1.49 3.71
CA VAL A 69 5.04 -2.13 2.39
C VAL A 69 3.59 -2.00 1.91
N GLY A 70 3.39 -1.33 0.78
CA GLY A 70 2.06 -1.06 0.22
C GLY A 70 1.74 -1.98 -0.96
N ARG A 71 1.98 -1.49 -2.17
CA ARG A 71 1.64 -2.18 -3.43
C ARG A 71 2.19 -3.60 -3.51
N ALA A 72 3.39 -3.86 -3.00
CA ALA A 72 3.97 -5.20 -3.08
C ALA A 72 3.17 -6.22 -2.24
N ALA A 73 2.72 -5.83 -1.04
CA ALA A 73 1.85 -6.65 -0.20
C ALA A 73 0.48 -6.92 -0.87
N TYR A 74 -0.02 -5.98 -1.69
CA TYR A 74 -1.28 -6.16 -2.42
C TYR A 74 -1.14 -6.99 -3.70
N HIS A 75 -0.06 -6.79 -4.46
CA HIS A 75 0.16 -7.46 -5.75
C HIS A 75 0.79 -8.84 -5.61
N TYR A 76 1.57 -9.06 -4.55
CA TYR A 76 2.32 -10.29 -4.28
C TYR A 76 2.11 -10.74 -2.82
N PRO A 77 0.86 -10.86 -2.33
CA PRO A 77 0.58 -11.10 -0.92
C PRO A 77 1.24 -12.38 -0.41
N TRP A 78 1.24 -13.45 -1.21
CA TRP A 78 1.88 -14.70 -0.82
C TRP A 78 3.39 -14.56 -0.69
N GLN A 79 4.05 -13.98 -1.69
CA GLN A 79 5.50 -13.87 -1.74
C GLN A 79 6.05 -12.87 -0.72
N VAL A 80 5.28 -11.85 -0.35
CA VAL A 80 5.72 -10.78 0.55
C VAL A 80 5.30 -11.07 1.99
N LEU A 81 4.04 -11.39 2.25
CA LEU A 81 3.52 -11.43 3.63
C LEU A 81 3.68 -12.79 4.31
N ALA A 82 3.71 -13.88 3.55
CA ALA A 82 3.74 -15.23 4.15
C ALA A 82 5.09 -15.60 4.79
N VAL A 83 6.13 -14.79 4.58
CA VAL A 83 7.48 -14.97 5.15
C VAL A 83 7.87 -13.86 6.13
N ALA A 84 6.94 -12.92 6.41
CA ALA A 84 7.28 -11.71 7.14
C ALA A 84 7.63 -11.98 8.61
N ASP A 85 7.00 -12.97 9.23
CA ASP A 85 7.18 -13.27 10.66
C ASP A 85 8.60 -13.76 10.92
N THR A 86 9.11 -14.67 10.08
CA THR A 86 10.50 -15.12 10.18
C THR A 86 11.49 -14.07 9.68
N ALA A 87 11.26 -13.50 8.50
CA ALA A 87 12.23 -12.64 7.83
C ALA A 87 12.43 -11.28 8.52
N VAL A 88 11.39 -10.74 9.17
CA VAL A 88 11.41 -9.37 9.73
C VAL A 88 11.24 -9.38 11.24
N PHE A 89 10.37 -10.23 11.79
CA PHE A 89 10.01 -10.19 13.21
C PHE A 89 10.76 -11.22 14.07
N GLY A 90 11.62 -12.04 13.48
CA GLY A 90 12.45 -13.02 14.20
C GLY A 90 11.64 -14.16 14.81
N ALA A 91 10.45 -14.46 14.28
CA ALA A 91 9.68 -15.61 14.69
C ALA A 91 10.41 -16.92 14.31
N ALA A 92 10.17 -18.00 15.07
CA ALA A 92 10.76 -19.31 14.79
C ALA A 92 10.22 -19.94 13.50
N GLU A 93 8.98 -19.62 13.13
CA GLU A 93 8.33 -20.12 11.92
C GLU A 93 7.23 -19.18 11.44
N ASP A 94 6.93 -19.21 10.14
CA ASP A 94 5.76 -18.53 9.59
C ASP A 94 4.50 -19.39 9.76
N PRO A 95 3.35 -18.79 10.11
CA PRO A 95 2.11 -19.53 10.37
C PRO A 95 1.50 -20.11 9.08
N ALA A 96 1.71 -19.43 7.95
CA ALA A 96 1.12 -19.81 6.68
C ALA A 96 1.97 -20.87 5.97
N LYS A 97 1.56 -22.14 6.07
CA LYS A 97 2.32 -23.27 5.50
C LYS A 97 2.10 -23.46 3.99
N SER A 98 0.94 -23.07 3.48
CA SER A 98 0.65 -23.09 2.04
C SER A 98 -0.49 -22.14 1.65
N ARG A 99 -0.61 -21.85 0.35
CA ARG A 99 -1.75 -21.10 -0.17
C ARG A 99 -3.07 -21.81 0.13
N ARG A 100 -3.10 -23.15 0.00
CA ARG A 100 -4.28 -23.97 0.32
C ARG A 100 -4.75 -23.76 1.75
N GLN A 101 -3.82 -23.76 2.71
CA GLN A 101 -4.16 -23.55 4.11
C GLN A 101 -4.73 -22.13 4.35
N VAL A 102 -4.05 -21.10 3.83
CA VAL A 102 -4.49 -19.70 3.95
C VAL A 102 -5.87 -19.49 3.33
N LEU A 103 -6.09 -20.01 2.12
CA LEU A 103 -7.37 -19.88 1.42
C LEU A 103 -8.50 -20.56 2.20
N ARG A 104 -8.25 -21.75 2.75
CA ARG A 104 -9.23 -22.48 3.57
C ARG A 104 -9.60 -21.71 4.83
N ASP A 105 -8.62 -21.18 5.55
CA ASP A 105 -8.87 -20.46 6.80
C ASP A 105 -9.51 -19.10 6.54
N TYR A 106 -9.09 -18.39 5.48
CA TYR A 106 -9.74 -17.17 5.04
C TYR A 106 -11.19 -17.42 4.62
N ALA A 107 -11.48 -18.52 3.92
CA ALA A 107 -12.84 -18.86 3.52
C ALA A 107 -13.77 -19.05 4.73
N LYS A 108 -13.31 -19.76 5.77
CA LYS A 108 -14.03 -19.89 7.04
C LYS A 108 -14.31 -18.52 7.67
N TYR A 109 -13.28 -17.66 7.73
CA TYR A 109 -13.43 -16.30 8.25
C TYR A 109 -14.44 -15.48 7.42
N ALA A 110 -14.27 -15.44 6.11
CA ALA A 110 -15.09 -14.68 5.17
C ALA A 110 -16.57 -15.11 5.25
N ASP A 111 -16.84 -16.40 5.22
CA ASP A 111 -18.19 -16.95 5.34
C ASP A 111 -18.80 -16.62 6.71
N SER A 112 -18.00 -16.58 7.78
CA SER A 112 -18.48 -16.21 9.11
C SER A 112 -18.88 -14.74 9.24
N ILE A 113 -18.32 -13.84 8.43
CA ILE A 113 -18.59 -12.40 8.48
C ILE A 113 -19.52 -11.91 7.37
N GLN A 114 -19.83 -12.76 6.39
CA GLN A 114 -20.70 -12.41 5.29
C GLN A 114 -22.08 -11.95 5.79
N GLY A 115 -22.58 -10.85 5.24
CA GLY A 115 -23.88 -10.32 5.63
C GLY A 115 -23.92 -9.62 7.00
N ARG A 116 -22.80 -9.55 7.75
CA ARG A 116 -22.72 -8.88 9.05
C ARG A 116 -22.36 -7.39 8.91
N PHE A 117 -22.40 -6.65 10.04
CA PHE A 117 -21.98 -5.26 10.19
C PHE A 117 -22.86 -4.19 9.51
N THR A 118 -24.16 -4.44 9.41
CA THR A 118 -25.11 -3.38 9.03
C THR A 118 -25.13 -2.31 10.13
N VAL A 119 -24.69 -1.10 9.80
CA VAL A 119 -24.94 0.09 10.62
C VAL A 119 -26.16 0.80 10.02
N GLU A 120 -27.08 1.30 10.85
CA GLU A 120 -28.21 2.10 10.36
C GLU A 120 -27.71 3.21 9.42
N GLY A 121 -28.24 3.25 8.19
CA GLY A 121 -27.84 4.20 7.15
C GLY A 121 -26.70 3.76 6.23
N HIS A 122 -25.94 2.69 6.55
CA HIS A 122 -24.86 2.17 5.72
C HIS A 122 -24.97 0.65 5.52
N LYS A 123 -25.69 0.24 4.47
CA LYS A 123 -25.67 -1.15 3.97
C LYS A 123 -24.34 -1.44 3.28
N GLN A 124 -23.28 -1.69 4.05
CA GLN A 124 -21.98 -2.15 3.56
C GLN A 124 -21.68 -3.54 4.13
N ASN A 125 -22.66 -4.44 4.13
CA ASN A 125 -22.42 -5.80 4.60
C ASN A 125 -21.43 -6.47 3.65
N PRO A 126 -20.34 -7.08 4.16
CA PRO A 126 -19.45 -7.85 3.33
C PRO A 126 -20.22 -8.92 2.57
N ASN A 127 -20.11 -8.91 1.26
CA ASN A 127 -20.66 -9.92 0.37
C ASN A 127 -19.52 -10.75 -0.25
N THR A 128 -19.87 -11.89 -0.86
CA THR A 128 -18.92 -12.81 -1.50
C THR A 128 -17.94 -12.08 -2.42
N ARG A 129 -18.41 -11.12 -3.22
CA ARG A 129 -17.57 -10.29 -4.10
C ARG A 129 -16.52 -9.49 -3.34
N SER A 130 -16.93 -8.68 -2.37
CA SER A 130 -16.01 -7.86 -1.58
C SER A 130 -14.98 -8.70 -0.82
N LEU A 131 -15.38 -9.86 -0.33
CA LEU A 131 -14.52 -10.81 0.40
C LEU A 131 -13.61 -11.61 -0.54
N THR A 132 -13.91 -11.71 -1.83
CA THR A 132 -13.06 -12.41 -2.80
C THR A 132 -11.92 -11.51 -3.31
N ILE A 133 -12.10 -10.19 -3.33
CA ILE A 133 -11.12 -9.23 -3.88
C ILE A 133 -9.69 -9.42 -3.31
N PRO A 134 -9.48 -9.57 -1.98
CA PRO A 134 -8.14 -9.76 -1.43
C PRO A 134 -7.42 -11.02 -1.94
N LEU A 135 -8.18 -12.03 -2.38
CA LEU A 135 -7.62 -13.31 -2.81
C LEU A 135 -7.06 -13.27 -4.23
N LEU A 136 -7.50 -12.31 -5.07
CA LEU A 136 -7.25 -12.31 -6.51
C LEU A 136 -5.76 -12.28 -6.89
N ASN A 137 -4.87 -11.89 -5.99
CA ASN A 137 -3.42 -11.86 -6.25
C ASN A 137 -2.64 -12.98 -5.55
N MET A 138 -3.31 -13.95 -4.90
CA MET A 138 -2.63 -15.06 -4.22
C MET A 138 -1.76 -15.93 -5.14
N PHE A 139 -2.15 -16.06 -6.40
CA PHE A 139 -1.46 -16.85 -7.41
C PHE A 139 -0.71 -15.97 -8.41
N HIS A 140 -0.28 -14.76 -8.02
CA HIS A 140 0.49 -13.90 -8.91
C HIS A 140 1.76 -14.64 -9.42
N GLY A 141 1.97 -14.63 -10.74
CA GLY A 141 3.11 -15.29 -11.39
C GLY A 141 2.94 -16.79 -11.65
N GLU A 142 1.92 -17.43 -11.06
CA GLU A 142 1.71 -18.88 -11.21
C GLU A 142 1.03 -19.23 -12.55
N ALA A 143 1.41 -20.38 -13.11
CA ALA A 143 0.67 -20.99 -14.20
C ALA A 143 -0.78 -21.26 -13.75
N GLY A 144 -1.76 -20.97 -14.61
CA GLY A 144 -3.18 -21.13 -14.29
C GLY A 144 -3.83 -19.89 -13.64
N ASN A 145 -3.08 -18.89 -13.15
CA ASN A 145 -3.66 -17.70 -12.50
C ASN A 145 -4.67 -16.95 -13.39
N ARG A 146 -4.39 -16.82 -14.69
CA ARG A 146 -5.34 -16.20 -15.64
C ARG A 146 -6.63 -17.00 -15.76
N ALA A 147 -6.51 -18.32 -15.91
CA ALA A 147 -7.66 -19.22 -16.01
C ALA A 147 -8.48 -19.21 -14.71
N TRP A 148 -7.81 -19.18 -13.56
CA TRP A 148 -8.44 -19.05 -12.26
C TRP A 148 -9.24 -17.75 -12.12
N LYS A 149 -8.66 -16.60 -12.47
CA LYS A 149 -9.37 -15.31 -12.44
C LYS A 149 -10.61 -15.29 -13.35
N GLN A 150 -10.53 -15.94 -14.51
CA GLN A 150 -11.69 -16.10 -15.41
C GLN A 150 -12.75 -17.02 -14.81
N SER A 151 -12.34 -18.12 -14.17
CA SER A 151 -13.23 -19.04 -13.46
C SER A 151 -13.93 -18.34 -12.29
N VAL A 152 -13.18 -17.56 -11.49
CA VAL A 152 -13.72 -16.73 -10.41
C VAL A 152 -14.77 -15.76 -10.92
N ASP A 153 -14.50 -14.98 -11.97
CA ASP A 153 -15.49 -14.02 -12.51
C ASP A 153 -16.80 -14.69 -12.97
N LYS A 154 -16.69 -15.90 -13.54
CA LYS A 154 -17.85 -16.71 -13.93
C LYS A 154 -18.63 -17.21 -12.71
N VAL A 155 -17.94 -17.82 -11.75
CA VAL A 155 -18.54 -18.47 -10.57
C VAL A 155 -19.10 -17.45 -9.57
N LEU A 156 -18.51 -16.25 -9.48
CA LEU A 156 -18.88 -15.21 -8.51
C LEU A 156 -20.33 -14.74 -8.64
N ARG A 157 -20.97 -14.95 -9.80
CA ARG A 157 -22.38 -14.59 -10.03
C ARG A 157 -23.36 -15.53 -9.32
N GLU A 158 -22.92 -16.76 -9.04
CA GLU A 158 -23.77 -17.83 -8.53
C GLU A 158 -23.37 -18.27 -7.11
N ALA A 159 -22.08 -18.17 -6.76
CA ALA A 159 -21.57 -18.61 -5.47
C ALA A 159 -22.18 -17.83 -4.31
N GLN A 160 -22.66 -18.57 -3.31
CA GLN A 160 -23.29 -18.01 -2.11
C GLN A 160 -22.29 -17.74 -0.99
N SER A 161 -21.07 -18.28 -1.08
CA SER A 161 -20.01 -18.06 -0.09
C SER A 161 -18.62 -18.07 -0.73
N VAL A 162 -17.61 -17.62 0.01
CA VAL A 162 -16.21 -17.67 -0.44
C VAL A 162 -15.71 -19.11 -0.48
N SER A 163 -16.13 -19.96 0.48
CA SER A 163 -15.77 -21.39 0.44
C SER A 163 -16.28 -22.07 -0.84
N GLU A 164 -17.56 -21.87 -1.19
CA GLU A 164 -18.13 -22.45 -2.42
C GLU A 164 -17.41 -21.95 -3.67
N LEU A 165 -17.07 -20.66 -3.71
CA LEU A 165 -16.32 -20.06 -4.81
C LEU A 165 -14.93 -20.70 -4.96
N LEU A 166 -14.21 -20.92 -3.87
CA LEU A 166 -12.88 -21.53 -3.92
C LEU A 166 -12.96 -23.00 -4.34
N ASP A 167 -13.91 -23.77 -3.80
CA ASP A 167 -14.11 -25.19 -4.17
C ASP A 167 -14.34 -25.35 -5.68
N LYS A 168 -15.11 -24.43 -6.28
CA LYS A 168 -15.43 -24.45 -7.72
C LYS A 168 -14.30 -23.95 -8.62
N THR A 169 -13.32 -23.21 -8.09
CA THR A 169 -12.33 -22.48 -8.92
C THR A 169 -10.90 -22.98 -8.75
N LEU A 170 -10.53 -23.55 -7.60
CA LEU A 170 -9.16 -23.97 -7.32
C LEU A 170 -8.69 -25.20 -8.12
N ASN A 171 -9.60 -25.90 -8.81
CA ASN A 171 -9.27 -26.96 -9.77
C ASN A 171 -8.42 -26.50 -10.98
N CYS A 172 -8.19 -25.19 -11.12
CA CYS A 172 -7.27 -24.62 -12.11
C CYS A 172 -5.79 -24.82 -11.77
N PHE A 173 -5.47 -25.26 -10.55
CA PHE A 173 -4.10 -25.43 -10.06
C PHE A 173 -3.83 -26.88 -9.68
N SER A 174 -2.58 -27.31 -9.82
CA SER A 174 -2.12 -28.60 -9.30
C SER A 174 -1.87 -28.52 -7.79
N ASP A 175 -1.77 -29.68 -7.14
CA ASP A 175 -1.48 -29.74 -5.71
C ASP A 175 -0.11 -29.12 -5.39
N GLU A 176 0.86 -29.26 -6.29
CA GLU A 176 2.18 -28.64 -6.14
C GLU A 176 2.09 -27.11 -6.06
N VAL A 177 1.23 -26.46 -6.87
CA VAL A 177 1.08 -24.98 -6.83
C VAL A 177 0.33 -24.52 -5.58
N LEU A 178 -0.69 -25.27 -5.17
CA LEU A 178 -1.52 -24.95 -4.00
C LEU A 178 -0.74 -25.12 -2.68
N ASP A 179 0.16 -26.11 -2.65
CA ASP A 179 0.93 -26.50 -1.47
C ASP A 179 2.38 -26.01 -1.49
N ALA A 180 2.80 -25.33 -2.56
CA ALA A 180 4.12 -24.71 -2.64
C ALA A 180 4.34 -23.65 -1.53
N PRO A 181 5.57 -23.59 -0.97
CA PRO A 181 5.95 -22.48 -0.09
C PRO A 181 5.98 -21.15 -0.86
N PRO A 182 6.09 -20.01 -0.16
CA PRO A 182 6.28 -18.72 -0.81
C PRO A 182 7.54 -18.70 -1.68
N SER A 183 7.36 -18.52 -2.99
CA SER A 183 8.46 -18.12 -3.87
C SER A 183 8.91 -16.70 -3.51
N PRO A 184 10.17 -16.33 -3.76
CA PRO A 184 10.62 -14.96 -3.60
C PRO A 184 9.74 -14.00 -4.42
N PRO A 185 9.44 -12.79 -3.91
CA PRO A 185 8.80 -11.75 -4.72
C PRO A 185 9.72 -11.35 -5.89
N PRO A 186 9.22 -10.58 -6.89
CA PRO A 186 10.08 -9.99 -7.89
C PRO A 186 11.27 -9.30 -7.21
N GLN A 187 12.48 -9.51 -7.75
CA GLN A 187 13.66 -8.82 -7.22
C GLN A 187 13.45 -7.32 -7.38
N GLY A 188 13.29 -6.62 -6.26
CA GLY A 188 13.47 -5.18 -6.21
C GLY A 188 14.94 -4.82 -6.36
N MET A 189 15.26 -3.54 -6.13
CA MET A 189 16.64 -3.08 -6.16
C MET A 189 17.45 -3.84 -5.09
N PRO A 190 18.66 -4.35 -5.41
CA PRO A 190 19.54 -4.98 -4.43
C PRO A 190 19.83 -4.05 -3.25
N ALA A 191 19.99 -4.62 -2.05
CA ALA A 191 20.29 -3.84 -0.85
C ALA A 191 21.51 -2.92 -1.01
N ALA A 192 22.56 -3.38 -1.70
CA ALA A 192 23.77 -2.58 -1.94
C ALA A 192 23.47 -1.32 -2.78
N GLU A 193 22.73 -1.47 -3.88
CA GLU A 193 22.34 -0.36 -4.76
C GLU A 193 21.41 0.61 -4.02
N TRP A 194 20.49 0.08 -3.21
CA TRP A 194 19.66 0.89 -2.30
C TRP A 194 20.51 1.73 -1.35
N LEU A 195 21.52 1.14 -0.72
CA LEU A 195 22.38 1.81 0.23
C LEU A 195 23.25 2.89 -0.42
N GLU A 196 23.68 2.68 -1.66
CA GLU A 196 24.38 3.70 -2.44
C GLU A 196 23.53 4.95 -2.63
N THR A 197 22.22 4.81 -2.90
CA THR A 197 21.31 5.97 -3.02
C THR A 197 21.14 6.78 -1.72
N LEU A 198 21.57 6.24 -0.57
CA LEU A 198 21.39 6.83 0.75
C LEU A 198 22.68 7.47 1.32
N GLN A 199 23.83 7.35 0.64
CA GLN A 199 25.11 7.81 1.20
C GLN A 199 25.15 9.33 1.46
N GLU A 200 24.51 10.13 0.61
CA GLU A 200 24.41 11.57 0.76
C GLU A 200 23.02 11.99 1.26
N LEU A 201 22.92 12.24 2.56
CA LEU A 201 21.73 12.84 3.15
C LEU A 201 21.67 14.34 2.80
N PRO A 202 20.48 14.90 2.51
CA PRO A 202 20.32 16.34 2.34
C PRO A 202 20.80 17.10 3.58
N LEU A 203 21.29 18.33 3.36
CA LEU A 203 21.73 19.21 4.43
C LEU A 203 20.60 19.43 5.44
N PRO A 204 20.92 19.61 6.74
CA PRO A 204 19.93 19.95 7.75
C PRO A 204 19.16 21.19 7.32
N ALA A 205 17.89 21.26 7.66
CA ALA A 205 17.14 22.50 7.55
C ALA A 205 17.82 23.56 8.41
N THR A 206 18.55 24.50 7.79
CA THR A 206 18.95 25.74 8.45
C THR A 206 17.66 26.50 8.72
N GLY A 207 17.42 26.98 9.94
CA GLY A 207 16.15 27.58 10.37
C GLY A 207 15.64 28.79 9.56
N GLU A 208 16.34 29.17 8.49
CA GLU A 208 15.87 30.07 7.44
C GLU A 208 15.07 29.28 6.41
N TYR A 209 13.74 29.30 6.55
CA TYR A 209 12.84 28.87 5.49
C TYR A 209 12.94 29.86 4.33
N ASP A 210 13.76 29.56 3.33
CA ASP A 210 13.83 30.33 2.11
C ASP A 210 12.55 30.13 1.29
N SER A 211 11.63 31.08 1.44
CA SER A 211 10.35 31.13 0.72
C SER A 211 10.49 31.16 -0.82
N SER A 212 11.69 31.40 -1.36
CA SER A 212 11.96 31.43 -2.81
C SER A 212 12.20 30.03 -3.42
N VAL A 213 12.44 28.99 -2.61
CA VAL A 213 12.69 27.60 -3.05
C VAL A 213 11.43 26.89 -3.57
N ARG A 214 10.26 27.55 -3.56
CA ARG A 214 9.07 27.09 -4.29
C ARG A 214 9.31 26.93 -5.81
N SER A 215 10.29 27.64 -6.37
CA SER A 215 10.31 27.95 -7.80
C SER A 215 10.82 26.87 -8.77
N VAL A 216 11.48 25.79 -8.32
CA VAL A 216 12.10 24.84 -9.27
C VAL A 216 11.21 23.63 -9.59
N ASP A 217 10.43 23.14 -8.61
CA ASP A 217 9.55 21.97 -8.81
C ASP A 217 8.06 22.33 -8.97
N ASP A 218 7.63 23.55 -8.60
CA ASP A 218 6.23 23.99 -8.73
C ASP A 218 5.90 24.50 -10.15
N ALA A 219 6.90 24.68 -11.03
CA ALA A 219 6.67 24.99 -12.44
C ALA A 219 5.90 23.86 -13.17
N ALA A 220 5.90 22.64 -12.63
CA ALA A 220 5.09 21.52 -13.13
C ALA A 220 3.65 21.52 -12.56
N ASP A 221 3.41 22.20 -11.43
CA ASP A 221 2.09 22.32 -10.78
C ASP A 221 1.33 23.59 -11.22
N GLY A 222 1.91 24.44 -12.08
CA GLY A 222 1.32 25.73 -12.45
C GLY A 222 1.51 26.08 -13.91
N ASN A 223 0.65 25.57 -14.80
CA ASN A 223 0.29 26.32 -15.99
C ASN A 223 -1.17 26.05 -16.38
N GLY A 224 -2.04 26.95 -15.94
CA GLY A 224 -3.47 26.94 -16.17
C GLY A 224 -4.04 28.32 -15.90
N SER A 225 -3.56 29.32 -16.64
CA SER A 225 -4.25 30.59 -16.78
C SER A 225 -5.61 30.33 -17.44
N ALA A 226 -6.68 30.37 -16.67
CA ALA A 226 -8.02 30.61 -17.18
C ALA A 226 -8.62 31.76 -16.38
N SER A 227 -8.66 32.91 -17.03
CA SER A 227 -9.51 34.04 -16.69
C SER A 227 -10.96 33.57 -16.55
N GLU A 228 -11.61 33.90 -15.45
CA GLU A 228 -13.05 34.16 -15.47
C GLU A 228 -13.42 35.07 -14.30
N ALA A 229 -13.77 36.30 -14.66
CA ALA A 229 -14.45 37.24 -13.79
C ALA A 229 -15.90 36.79 -13.62
N ASN A 230 -16.40 36.72 -12.39
CA ASN A 230 -17.74 37.23 -12.07
C ASN A 230 -18.05 37.21 -10.57
N GLY A 231 -18.68 38.29 -10.13
CA GLY A 231 -19.76 38.23 -9.14
C GLY A 231 -19.36 38.38 -7.68
N ALA A 232 -19.22 39.63 -7.25
CA ALA A 232 -19.37 40.00 -5.84
C ALA A 232 -20.77 39.62 -5.34
N ALA A 233 -20.83 38.87 -4.24
CA ALA A 233 -22.01 38.81 -3.37
C ALA A 233 -21.51 38.66 -1.93
N GLU A 234 -21.60 39.75 -1.18
CA GLU A 234 -21.39 39.79 0.26
C GLU A 234 -22.42 38.90 0.97
N HIS A 235 -21.96 37.99 1.82
CA HIS A 235 -22.79 37.35 2.82
C HIS A 235 -22.29 37.74 4.21
N ALA A 236 -23.02 38.67 4.83
CA ALA A 236 -22.96 38.99 6.25
C ALA A 236 -23.51 37.81 7.09
N PRO A 237 -23.05 37.65 8.34
CA PRO A 237 -23.47 36.55 9.20
C PRO A 237 -24.89 36.81 9.78
N PRO A 238 -25.68 35.76 10.07
CA PRO A 238 -27.00 35.95 10.67
C PRO A 238 -26.87 36.25 12.16
N SER A 239 -27.60 37.29 12.60
CA SER A 239 -27.83 37.64 13.99
C SER A 239 -28.85 36.71 14.64
N ALA A 240 -28.66 36.47 15.94
CA ALA A 240 -29.58 35.77 16.82
C ALA A 240 -30.91 36.52 17.03
N ASP A 241 -31.87 35.75 17.55
CA ASP A 241 -33.10 36.14 18.27
C ASP A 241 -34.40 36.43 17.49
N ALA A 242 -35.26 35.39 17.48
CA ALA A 242 -36.46 35.28 18.34
C ALA A 242 -37.87 35.35 17.71
N VAL A 243 -38.73 34.51 18.33
CA VAL A 243 -40.18 34.63 18.54
C VAL A 243 -41.14 33.90 17.57
N ARG A 244 -41.70 32.81 18.12
CA ARG A 244 -43.10 32.31 18.11
C ARG A 244 -43.94 32.43 16.82
N SER A 245 -44.41 31.28 16.33
CA SER A 245 -45.75 30.73 16.61
C SER A 245 -45.86 29.33 16.03
#